data_AF-A0A8T2N2N8-F1
#
_entry.id   AF-A0A8T2N2N8-F1
#
_cell.length_a   1.000
_cell.length_b   1.000
_cell.length_c   1.000
_cell.angle_alpha   90.00
_cell.angle_beta   90.00
_cell.angle_gamma   90.00
#
_symmetry.space_group_name_H-M   'P 1'
#
loop_
_entity.id
_entity.type
_entity.pdbx_description
1 polymer ?
#
loop_
_entity_poly.entity_id
_entity_poly.type
_entity_poly.pdbx_seq_one_letter_code
_entity_poly.pdbx_strand_id
1 'polypeptide(L)'
;SKQTSPTVNRFISVCACACVRACVCVCVFVHACMHVSLYTAQIQTVKTQEMNLLRDQNMALNVELQQRQAEQEKFLAQRDDLNSQLQEVNRANGRLLEQLTELGQDKDKLQQELEETRKTADKRKGMLDELAIEVAQEKSRHKEELSDVRLQHEKEVLGVRARYEKELRGLHEDKNRTEEEIRSQLRDEKARTKELESLQHTVEELQAQIQSMEGTKGWFERRLKEAEEMVEKNALEHQEEVQKLQTEQAVQLQGKMAEIEAVKQQLTEVEKEKDEYNLTISKLKQEIKDTVDGQRILEKKGSSALKDLKRQLHLERKRADKLQERLQEILTNTKTRTGLEELVLSEISSPSRTQQTGDSSSVSSFSYREMMKEGATAPSANKSNTGSPQSQRPADLSDDEVSELFQRLAEVQQEKWMLEEKVKHLEVSCSSMADDICKKSAIIETYVMDSRIGEACHRLAP
;
A
#
# COMPACT_ATOMS: atom_id res chain seq x y z
N SER A 1 11.69 -239.90 102.87
CA SER A 1 12.58 -240.82 103.61
C SER A 1 12.34 -240.66 105.10
N LYS A 2 12.61 -241.72 105.87
CA LYS A 2 12.91 -241.82 107.32
C LYS A 2 12.77 -240.57 108.25
N GLN A 3 12.11 -240.82 109.40
CA GLN A 3 12.60 -240.62 110.81
C GLN A 3 12.94 -239.17 111.30
N THR A 4 12.68 -238.75 112.56
CA THR A 4 12.08 -239.43 113.74
C THR A 4 11.57 -238.45 114.82
N SER A 5 10.60 -238.95 115.62
CA SER A 5 10.37 -238.70 117.06
C SER A 5 9.59 -237.47 117.56
N PRO A 6 8.90 -237.59 118.73
CA PRO A 6 7.96 -236.61 119.31
C PRO A 6 8.53 -236.05 120.66
N THR A 7 7.83 -235.47 121.66
CA THR A 7 6.50 -235.74 122.28
C THR A 7 6.19 -234.69 123.37
N VAL A 8 4.95 -234.69 123.93
CA VAL A 8 4.55 -234.06 125.23
C VAL A 8 4.47 -232.52 125.28
N ASN A 9 3.46 -231.87 125.87
CA ASN A 9 2.03 -232.21 126.04
C ASN A 9 1.18 -230.95 126.33
N ARG A 10 -0.15 -231.11 126.34
CA ARG A 10 -1.20 -230.10 126.62
C ARG A 10 -0.97 -229.24 127.88
N PHE A 11 -1.26 -227.93 127.81
CA PHE A 11 -2.38 -227.27 128.52
C PHE A 11 -2.51 -225.79 128.08
N ILE A 12 -3.51 -225.08 128.63
CA ILE A 12 -3.88 -223.66 128.40
C ILE A 12 -4.54 -223.38 127.04
N SER A 13 -5.82 -222.98 127.12
CA SER A 13 -6.62 -222.39 126.04
C SER A 13 -7.23 -221.08 126.58
N VAL A 14 -7.81 -220.26 125.69
CA VAL A 14 -8.53 -219.01 126.00
C VAL A 14 -7.65 -217.86 126.55
N CYS A 15 -6.95 -217.15 125.65
CA CYS A 15 -6.80 -215.67 125.75
C CYS A 15 -6.23 -215.06 124.45
N ALA A 16 -6.17 -213.71 124.38
CA ALA A 16 -5.44 -212.90 123.39
C ALA A 16 -5.88 -212.91 121.90
N CYS A 17 -7.11 -213.32 121.56
CA CYS A 17 -7.63 -213.26 120.17
C CYS A 17 -8.03 -211.85 119.67
N ALA A 18 -7.48 -210.76 120.25
CA ALA A 18 -8.01 -209.40 120.09
C ALA A 18 -7.02 -208.34 119.56
N CYS A 19 -5.73 -208.40 119.92
CA CYS A 19 -4.85 -207.22 119.82
C CYS A 19 -4.45 -206.83 118.39
N VAL A 20 -4.37 -207.77 117.43
CA VAL A 20 -3.76 -207.52 116.10
C VAL A 20 -4.64 -206.65 115.19
N ARG A 21 -5.97 -206.65 115.36
CA ARG A 21 -6.89 -205.85 114.52
C ARG A 21 -7.04 -204.39 114.95
N ALA A 22 -6.66 -204.02 116.18
CA ALA A 22 -6.85 -202.67 116.68
C ALA A 22 -5.86 -201.64 116.08
N CYS A 23 -4.58 -202.00 115.97
CA CYS A 23 -3.53 -201.06 115.54
C CYS A 23 -3.73 -200.52 114.11
N VAL A 24 -4.27 -201.33 113.19
CA VAL A 24 -4.44 -200.94 111.78
C VAL A 24 -5.47 -199.81 111.62
N CYS A 25 -6.58 -199.86 112.37
CA CYS A 25 -7.61 -198.82 112.29
C CYS A 25 -7.16 -197.47 112.83
N VAL A 26 -6.36 -197.45 113.91
CA VAL A 26 -5.90 -196.20 114.53
C VAL A 26 -4.96 -195.43 113.60
N CYS A 27 -4.02 -196.11 112.95
CA CYS A 27 -3.11 -195.48 111.99
C CYS A 27 -3.83 -194.83 110.81
N VAL A 28 -4.85 -195.49 110.25
CA VAL A 28 -5.64 -194.94 109.13
C VAL A 28 -6.41 -193.69 109.56
N PHE A 29 -7.02 -193.69 110.75
CA PHE A 29 -7.83 -192.56 111.22
C PHE A 29 -6.99 -191.32 111.55
N VAL A 30 -5.81 -191.50 112.17
CA VAL A 30 -4.86 -190.40 112.42
C VAL A 30 -4.36 -189.81 111.10
N HIS A 31 -4.04 -190.64 110.11
CA HIS A 31 -3.59 -190.17 108.80
C HIS A 31 -4.69 -189.38 108.08
N ALA A 32 -5.95 -189.82 108.15
CA ALA A 32 -7.10 -189.10 107.59
C ALA A 32 -7.32 -187.73 108.26
N CYS A 33 -7.28 -187.65 109.59
CA CYS A 33 -7.40 -186.37 110.31
C CYS A 33 -6.25 -185.40 110.00
N MET A 34 -5.00 -185.88 109.91
CA MET A 34 -3.89 -185.03 109.44
C MET A 34 -4.11 -184.55 108.01
N HIS A 35 -4.56 -185.42 107.11
CA HIS A 35 -4.82 -185.02 105.71
C HIS A 35 -5.90 -183.93 105.62
N VAL A 36 -7.01 -184.06 106.35
CA VAL A 36 -8.07 -183.04 106.39
C VAL A 36 -7.56 -181.73 107.00
N SER A 37 -6.82 -181.78 108.10
CA SER A 37 -6.28 -180.57 108.73
C SER A 37 -5.20 -179.87 107.89
N LEU A 38 -4.46 -180.62 107.08
CA LEU A 38 -3.51 -180.06 106.13
C LEU A 38 -4.24 -179.42 104.94
N TYR A 39 -5.31 -180.06 104.45
CA TYR A 39 -6.12 -179.55 103.33
C TYR A 39 -6.88 -178.26 103.70
N THR A 40 -7.45 -178.17 104.90
CA THR A 40 -8.12 -176.94 105.35
C THR A 40 -7.14 -175.79 105.58
N ALA A 41 -5.95 -176.07 106.13
CA ALA A 41 -4.87 -175.08 106.22
C ALA A 41 -4.39 -174.64 104.82
N GLN A 42 -4.27 -175.57 103.86
CA GLN A 42 -3.91 -175.26 102.47
C GLN A 42 -4.97 -174.37 101.79
N ILE A 43 -6.26 -174.68 101.96
CA ILE A 43 -7.38 -173.85 101.47
C ILE A 43 -7.38 -172.46 102.11
N GLN A 44 -7.15 -172.35 103.43
CA GLN A 44 -7.02 -171.05 104.10
C GLN A 44 -5.80 -170.26 103.59
N THR A 45 -4.68 -170.93 103.32
CA THR A 45 -3.47 -170.30 102.76
C THR A 45 -3.74 -169.78 101.35
N VAL A 46 -4.30 -170.60 100.46
CA VAL A 46 -4.68 -170.21 99.08
C VAL A 46 -5.69 -169.07 99.10
N LYS A 47 -6.77 -169.17 99.89
CA LYS A 47 -7.75 -168.08 100.02
C LYS A 47 -7.14 -166.79 100.54
N THR A 48 -6.14 -166.85 101.41
CA THR A 48 -5.42 -165.66 101.90
C THR A 48 -4.50 -165.08 100.83
N GLN A 49 -3.83 -165.93 100.04
CA GLN A 49 -3.04 -165.52 98.88
C GLN A 49 -3.90 -164.89 97.78
N GLU A 50 -5.06 -165.46 97.47
CA GLU A 50 -6.04 -164.90 96.52
C GLU A 50 -6.62 -163.57 97.04
N MET A 51 -7.02 -163.49 98.31
CA MET A 51 -7.51 -162.24 98.91
C MET A 51 -6.45 -161.14 98.98
N ASN A 52 -5.17 -161.50 99.12
CA ASN A 52 -4.08 -160.54 99.05
C ASN A 52 -3.78 -160.14 97.61
N LEU A 53 -3.69 -161.08 96.67
CA LEU A 53 -3.54 -160.78 95.23
C LEU A 53 -4.67 -159.89 94.71
N LEU A 54 -5.92 -160.13 95.12
CA LEU A 54 -7.07 -159.28 94.79
C LEU A 54 -7.00 -157.91 95.47
N ARG A 55 -6.44 -157.79 96.68
CA ARG A 55 -6.14 -156.47 97.28
C ARG A 55 -5.05 -155.75 96.50
N ASP A 56 -3.94 -156.42 96.19
CA ASP A 56 -2.80 -155.84 95.51
C ASP A 56 -3.19 -155.38 94.09
N GLN A 57 -3.99 -156.18 93.38
CA GLN A 57 -4.61 -155.79 92.10
C GLN A 57 -5.57 -154.61 92.25
N ASN A 58 -6.43 -154.59 93.28
CA ASN A 58 -7.38 -153.50 93.49
C ASN A 58 -6.66 -152.20 93.92
N MET A 59 -5.58 -152.29 94.71
CA MET A 59 -4.71 -151.17 95.05
C MET A 59 -3.93 -150.67 93.83
N ALA A 60 -3.39 -151.55 92.99
CA ALA A 60 -2.76 -151.18 91.73
C ALA A 60 -3.73 -150.47 90.79
N LEU A 61 -4.94 -151.02 90.59
CA LEU A 61 -5.99 -150.39 89.78
C LEU A 61 -6.46 -149.04 90.35
N ASN A 62 -6.49 -148.86 91.67
CA ASN A 62 -6.78 -147.56 92.28
C ASN A 62 -5.62 -146.56 92.06
N VAL A 63 -4.36 -146.99 92.12
CA VAL A 63 -3.20 -146.14 91.81
C VAL A 63 -3.18 -145.76 90.33
N GLU A 64 -3.46 -146.69 89.41
CA GLU A 64 -3.62 -146.40 87.98
C GLU A 64 -4.78 -145.44 87.73
N LEU A 65 -5.94 -145.63 88.39
CA LEU A 65 -7.08 -144.73 88.27
C LEU A 65 -6.77 -143.32 88.79
N GLN A 66 -6.11 -143.20 89.94
CA GLN A 66 -5.65 -141.91 90.50
C GLN A 66 -4.60 -141.26 89.60
N GLN A 67 -3.66 -142.02 89.03
CA GLN A 67 -2.70 -141.50 88.07
C GLN A 67 -3.42 -140.99 86.80
N ARG A 68 -4.38 -141.73 86.25
CA ARG A 68 -5.18 -141.29 85.10
C ARG A 68 -6.02 -140.06 85.40
N GLN A 69 -6.56 -139.94 86.61
CA GLN A 69 -7.27 -138.73 87.06
C GLN A 69 -6.31 -137.53 87.14
N ALA A 70 -5.13 -137.68 87.74
CA ALA A 70 -4.12 -136.62 87.82
C ALA A 70 -3.55 -136.23 86.43
N GLU A 71 -3.37 -137.20 85.53
CA GLU A 71 -3.02 -136.95 84.12
C GLU A 71 -4.14 -136.16 83.41
N GLN A 72 -5.41 -136.56 83.59
CA GLN A 72 -6.56 -135.89 83.01
C GLN A 72 -6.72 -134.46 83.54
N GLU A 73 -6.60 -134.23 84.84
CA GLU A 73 -6.63 -132.90 85.46
C GLU A 73 -5.49 -132.01 84.93
N LYS A 74 -4.28 -132.56 84.80
CA LYS A 74 -3.13 -131.86 84.21
C LYS A 74 -3.39 -131.47 82.75
N PHE A 75 -3.96 -132.37 81.93
CA PHE A 75 -4.32 -132.06 80.55
C PHE A 75 -5.46 -131.05 80.44
N LEU A 76 -6.42 -131.06 81.38
CA LEU A 76 -7.48 -130.05 81.47
C LEU A 76 -6.92 -128.66 81.83
N ALA A 77 -6.01 -128.58 82.81
CA ALA A 77 -5.32 -127.33 83.15
C ALA A 77 -4.52 -126.80 81.95
N GLN A 78 -3.73 -127.65 81.27
CA GLN A 78 -3.00 -127.27 80.06
C GLN A 78 -3.91 -126.80 78.92
N ARG A 79 -5.06 -127.45 78.73
CA ARG A 79 -6.08 -127.02 77.75
C ARG A 79 -6.61 -125.62 78.09
N ASP A 80 -6.85 -125.34 79.36
CA ASP A 80 -7.47 -124.09 79.79
C ASP A 80 -6.47 -122.93 79.84
N ASP A 81 -5.20 -123.18 80.15
CA ASP A 81 -4.08 -122.26 79.91
C ASP A 81 -3.95 -121.89 78.43
N LEU A 82 -3.98 -122.89 77.53
CA LEU A 82 -3.90 -122.67 76.09
C LEU A 82 -5.13 -121.93 75.54
N ASN A 83 -6.34 -122.22 76.06
CA ASN A 83 -7.55 -121.47 75.74
C ASN A 83 -7.45 -120.00 76.20
N SER A 84 -6.88 -119.75 77.38
CA SER A 84 -6.65 -118.39 77.90
C SER A 84 -5.66 -117.61 77.03
N GLN A 85 -4.54 -118.24 76.66
CA GLN A 85 -3.56 -117.67 75.73
C GLN A 85 -4.17 -117.38 74.35
N LEU A 86 -4.98 -118.30 73.82
CA LEU A 86 -5.68 -118.12 72.54
C LEU A 86 -6.69 -116.96 72.61
N GLN A 87 -7.41 -116.79 73.72
CA GLN A 87 -8.29 -115.63 73.92
C GLN A 87 -7.48 -114.33 73.97
N GLU A 88 -6.35 -114.29 74.67
CA GLU A 88 -5.55 -113.06 74.79
C GLU A 88 -4.87 -112.69 73.46
N VAL A 89 -4.38 -113.67 72.70
CA VAL A 89 -3.92 -113.49 71.31
C VAL A 89 -5.05 -113.01 70.42
N ASN A 90 -6.27 -113.54 70.55
CA ASN A 90 -7.42 -113.04 69.79
C ASN A 90 -7.82 -111.60 70.17
N ARG A 91 -7.71 -111.20 71.45
CA ARG A 91 -7.89 -109.79 71.88
C ARG A 91 -6.78 -108.89 71.34
N ALA A 92 -5.54 -109.36 71.28
CA ALA A 92 -4.42 -108.62 70.68
C ALA A 92 -4.64 -108.45 69.16
N ASN A 93 -4.99 -109.53 68.45
CA ASN A 93 -5.30 -109.51 67.02
C ASN A 93 -6.50 -108.60 66.70
N GLY A 94 -7.55 -108.60 67.54
CA GLY A 94 -8.69 -107.68 67.41
C GLY A 94 -8.23 -106.22 67.46
N ARG A 95 -7.48 -105.83 68.50
CA ARG A 95 -6.91 -104.47 68.64
C ARG A 95 -5.97 -104.09 67.49
N LEU A 96 -5.20 -105.03 66.95
CA LEU A 96 -4.35 -104.80 65.78
C LEU A 96 -5.16 -104.63 64.48
N LEU A 97 -6.27 -105.36 64.31
CA LEU A 97 -7.18 -105.18 63.18
C LEU A 97 -7.93 -103.84 63.27
N GLU A 98 -8.39 -103.45 64.46
CA GLU A 98 -8.98 -102.14 64.74
C GLU A 98 -8.00 -101.03 64.33
N GLN A 99 -6.76 -101.05 64.85
CA GLN A 99 -5.70 -100.10 64.48
C GLN A 99 -5.38 -100.09 62.97
N LEU A 100 -5.37 -101.25 62.31
CA LEU A 100 -5.18 -101.32 60.86
C LEU A 100 -6.35 -100.68 60.08
N THR A 101 -7.58 -100.79 60.57
CA THR A 101 -8.74 -100.10 59.96
C THR A 101 -8.75 -98.60 60.23
N GLU A 102 -8.34 -98.15 61.42
CA GLU A 102 -8.17 -96.73 61.76
C GLU A 102 -7.09 -96.08 60.89
N LEU A 103 -5.89 -96.68 60.84
CA LEU A 103 -4.79 -96.22 59.99
C LEU A 103 -5.13 -96.28 58.49
N GLY A 104 -5.97 -97.23 58.07
CA GLY A 104 -6.53 -97.28 56.72
C GLY A 104 -7.41 -96.06 56.42
N GLN A 105 -8.38 -95.77 57.30
CA GLN A 105 -9.25 -94.60 57.16
C GLN A 105 -8.47 -93.27 57.21
N ASP A 106 -7.49 -93.14 58.10
CA ASP A 106 -6.70 -91.91 58.24
C ASP A 106 -5.75 -91.71 57.05
N LYS A 107 -5.16 -92.78 56.50
CA LYS A 107 -4.46 -92.74 55.22
C LYS A 107 -5.39 -92.23 54.10
N ASP A 108 -6.62 -92.72 54.02
CA ASP A 108 -7.55 -92.36 52.95
C ASP A 108 -8.04 -90.90 53.08
N LYS A 109 -8.29 -90.42 54.31
CA LYS A 109 -8.54 -88.99 54.60
C LYS A 109 -7.37 -88.11 54.15
N LEU A 110 -6.14 -88.45 54.57
CA LEU A 110 -4.93 -87.71 54.19
C LEU A 110 -4.66 -87.75 52.68
N GLN A 111 -5.04 -88.83 51.99
CA GLN A 111 -4.99 -88.89 50.52
C GLN A 111 -6.02 -87.96 49.86
N GLN A 112 -7.23 -87.81 50.43
CA GLN A 112 -8.20 -86.82 49.96
C GLN A 112 -7.72 -85.38 50.21
N GLU A 113 -7.24 -85.06 51.42
CA GLU A 113 -6.71 -83.73 51.77
C GLU A 113 -5.50 -83.33 50.89
N LEU A 114 -4.60 -84.28 50.62
CA LEU A 114 -3.47 -84.07 49.69
C LEU A 114 -3.95 -83.78 48.27
N GLU A 115 -5.03 -84.41 47.82
CA GLU A 115 -5.58 -84.24 46.48
C GLU A 115 -6.39 -82.93 46.35
N GLU A 116 -7.08 -82.48 47.41
CA GLU A 116 -7.74 -81.18 47.45
C GLU A 116 -6.75 -80.01 47.56
N THR A 117 -5.68 -80.17 48.34
CA THR A 117 -4.57 -79.20 48.40
C THR A 117 -3.80 -79.12 47.08
N ARG A 118 -3.60 -80.23 46.35
CA ARG A 118 -3.12 -80.22 44.97
C ARG A 118 -4.04 -79.45 44.03
N LYS A 119 -5.34 -79.81 43.98
CA LYS A 119 -6.34 -79.14 43.12
C LYS A 119 -6.45 -77.64 43.38
N THR A 120 -6.23 -77.19 44.62
CA THR A 120 -6.21 -75.74 44.93
C THR A 120 -4.86 -75.08 44.63
N ALA A 121 -3.74 -75.81 44.71
CA ALA A 121 -2.44 -75.33 44.23
C ALA A 121 -2.42 -75.20 42.70
N ASP A 122 -2.93 -76.17 41.95
CA ASP A 122 -3.00 -76.13 40.48
C ASP A 122 -3.91 -74.99 39.98
N LYS A 123 -5.04 -74.74 40.65
CA LYS A 123 -5.89 -73.56 40.37
C LYS A 123 -5.16 -72.24 40.64
N ARG A 124 -4.41 -72.13 41.75
CA ARG A 124 -3.59 -70.94 42.04
C ARG A 124 -2.50 -70.74 41.02
N LYS A 125 -1.85 -71.84 40.56
CA LYS A 125 -0.86 -71.79 39.48
C LYS A 125 -1.49 -71.30 38.18
N GLY A 126 -2.64 -71.85 37.78
CA GLY A 126 -3.38 -71.40 36.59
C GLY A 126 -3.66 -69.90 36.61
N MET A 127 -4.25 -69.38 37.68
CA MET A 127 -4.52 -67.93 37.83
C MET A 127 -3.24 -67.07 37.81
N LEU A 128 -2.11 -67.58 38.32
CA LEU A 128 -0.82 -66.87 38.26
C LEU A 128 -0.19 -66.92 36.86
N ASP A 129 -0.31 -68.04 36.15
CA ASP A 129 0.12 -68.18 34.75
C ASP A 129 -0.73 -67.28 33.83
N GLU A 130 -2.05 -67.20 34.05
CA GLU A 130 -2.98 -66.30 33.38
C GLU A 130 -2.63 -64.82 33.61
N LEU A 131 -2.50 -64.39 34.88
CA LEU A 131 -2.08 -63.02 35.22
C LEU A 131 -0.69 -62.67 34.65
N ALA A 132 0.24 -63.62 34.58
CA ALA A 132 1.55 -63.40 33.95
C ALA A 132 1.43 -63.19 32.43
N ILE A 133 0.50 -63.87 31.76
CA ILE A 133 0.19 -63.66 30.34
C ILE A 133 -0.48 -62.29 30.12
N GLU A 134 -1.47 -61.92 30.92
CA GLU A 134 -2.14 -60.61 30.83
C GLU A 134 -1.15 -59.44 31.02
N VAL A 135 -0.31 -59.51 32.06
CA VAL A 135 0.73 -58.50 32.33
C VAL A 135 1.77 -58.45 31.20
N ALA A 136 2.09 -59.58 30.55
CA ALA A 136 2.97 -59.59 29.39
C ALA A 136 2.31 -58.97 28.14
N GLN A 137 1.01 -59.22 27.93
CA GLN A 137 0.23 -58.66 26.83
C GLN A 137 0.06 -57.15 26.95
N GLU A 138 -0.44 -56.64 28.08
CA GLU A 138 -0.60 -55.18 28.30
C GLU A 138 0.76 -54.46 28.31
N LYS A 139 1.84 -55.08 28.81
CA LYS A 139 3.20 -54.54 28.67
C LYS A 139 3.67 -54.47 27.21
N SER A 140 3.27 -55.41 26.36
CA SER A 140 3.55 -55.36 24.91
C SER A 140 2.74 -54.27 24.24
N ARG A 141 1.43 -54.19 24.56
CA ARG A 141 0.51 -53.19 24.04
C ARG A 141 0.91 -51.77 24.40
N HIS A 142 1.21 -51.48 25.67
CA HIS A 142 1.71 -50.15 26.08
C HIS A 142 3.04 -49.79 25.42
N LYS A 143 3.89 -50.78 25.10
CA LYS A 143 5.14 -50.53 24.35
C LYS A 143 4.85 -50.14 22.88
N GLU A 144 3.82 -50.72 22.27
CA GLU A 144 3.34 -50.38 20.94
C GLU A 144 2.67 -49.00 20.93
N GLU A 145 1.72 -48.74 21.85
CA GLU A 145 1.08 -47.42 22.05
C GLU A 145 2.12 -46.31 22.29
N LEU A 146 3.16 -46.55 23.11
CA LEU A 146 4.28 -45.61 23.30
C LEU A 146 5.18 -45.46 22.07
N SER A 147 5.27 -46.46 21.20
CA SER A 147 6.00 -46.38 19.93
C SER A 147 5.26 -45.52 18.92
N ASP A 148 3.94 -45.71 18.79
CA ASP A 148 3.09 -44.96 17.87
C ASP A 148 2.98 -43.49 18.26
N VAL A 149 2.83 -43.18 19.56
CA VAL A 149 2.84 -41.79 20.06
C VAL A 149 4.19 -41.11 19.76
N ARG A 150 5.32 -41.81 19.88
CA ARG A 150 6.65 -41.28 19.53
C ARG A 150 6.78 -41.03 18.03
N LEU A 151 6.35 -41.98 17.20
CA LEU A 151 6.40 -41.87 15.74
C LEU A 151 5.49 -40.75 15.21
N GLN A 152 4.29 -40.60 15.78
CA GLN A 152 3.38 -39.50 15.45
C GLN A 152 3.96 -38.15 15.89
N HIS A 153 4.59 -38.06 17.07
CA HIS A 153 5.28 -36.84 17.50
C HIS A 153 6.46 -36.49 16.59
N GLU A 154 7.31 -37.46 16.21
CA GLU A 154 8.42 -37.24 15.27
C GLU A 154 7.91 -36.74 13.90
N LYS A 155 6.85 -37.36 13.39
CA LYS A 155 6.16 -36.97 12.15
C LYS A 155 5.54 -35.57 12.24
N GLU A 156 5.00 -35.18 13.39
CA GLU A 156 4.49 -33.82 13.63
C GLU A 156 5.62 -32.79 13.69
N VAL A 157 6.72 -33.08 14.38
CA VAL A 157 7.92 -32.22 14.44
C VAL A 157 8.54 -32.04 13.05
N LEU A 158 8.68 -33.12 12.28
CA LEU A 158 9.13 -33.06 10.88
C LEU A 158 8.13 -32.29 10.00
N GLY A 159 6.82 -32.43 10.23
CA GLY A 159 5.79 -31.67 9.54
C GLY A 159 5.81 -30.16 9.86
N VAL A 160 6.06 -29.78 11.11
CA VAL A 160 6.28 -28.40 11.55
C VAL A 160 7.54 -27.84 10.88
N ARG A 161 8.66 -28.57 10.94
CA ARG A 161 9.92 -28.19 10.31
C ARG A 161 9.76 -27.99 8.80
N ALA A 162 9.09 -28.91 8.10
CA ALA A 162 8.86 -28.82 6.66
C ALA A 162 7.96 -27.62 6.27
N ARG A 163 7.04 -27.20 7.15
CA ARG A 163 6.27 -25.95 6.94
C ARG A 163 7.18 -24.72 7.05
N TYR A 164 7.98 -24.60 8.11
CA TYR A 164 8.93 -23.49 8.25
C TYR A 164 9.99 -23.46 7.13
N GLU A 165 10.51 -24.62 6.71
CA GLU A 165 11.45 -24.70 5.58
C GLU A 165 10.82 -24.36 4.22
N LYS A 166 9.48 -24.40 4.10
CA LYS A 166 8.76 -23.91 2.92
C LYS A 166 8.48 -22.41 3.02
N GLU A 167 8.05 -21.95 4.18
CA GLU A 167 7.76 -20.53 4.46
C GLU A 167 9.02 -19.66 4.32
N LEU A 168 10.16 -20.10 4.87
CA LEU A 168 11.46 -19.46 4.70
C LEU A 168 11.93 -19.41 3.23
N ARG A 169 11.55 -20.40 2.40
CA ARG A 169 11.82 -20.38 0.95
C ARG A 169 10.93 -19.38 0.23
N GLY A 170 9.62 -19.40 0.47
CA GLY A 170 8.69 -18.41 -0.10
C GLY A 170 9.09 -16.97 0.25
N LEU A 171 9.38 -16.69 1.52
CA LEU A 171 9.86 -15.37 1.95
C LEU A 171 11.19 -14.97 1.28
N HIS A 172 12.07 -15.92 0.97
CA HIS A 172 13.31 -15.64 0.24
C HIS A 172 13.05 -15.38 -1.25
N GLU A 173 12.15 -16.13 -1.88
CA GLU A 173 11.71 -15.96 -3.27
C GLU A 173 11.00 -14.60 -3.46
N ASP A 174 10.05 -14.25 -2.58
CA ASP A 174 9.36 -12.95 -2.58
C ASP A 174 10.31 -11.77 -2.32
N LYS A 175 11.25 -11.93 -1.38
CA LYS A 175 12.29 -10.93 -1.09
C LYS A 175 13.23 -10.73 -2.28
N ASN A 176 13.63 -11.79 -2.96
CA ASN A 176 14.47 -11.68 -4.15
C ASN A 176 13.71 -11.03 -5.32
N ARG A 177 12.43 -11.40 -5.51
CA ARG A 177 11.56 -10.80 -6.52
C ARG A 177 11.39 -9.29 -6.31
N THR A 178 11.02 -8.87 -5.11
CA THR A 178 10.86 -7.45 -4.78
C THR A 178 12.18 -6.67 -4.87
N GLU A 179 13.31 -7.30 -4.53
CA GLU A 179 14.64 -6.72 -4.77
C GLU A 179 14.95 -6.56 -6.27
N GLU A 180 14.56 -7.51 -7.13
CA GLU A 180 14.70 -7.41 -8.59
C GLU A 180 13.78 -6.35 -9.21
N GLU A 181 12.55 -6.21 -8.72
CA GLU A 181 11.59 -5.17 -9.12
C GLU A 181 12.14 -3.76 -8.77
N ILE A 182 12.64 -3.56 -7.54
CA ILE A 182 13.31 -2.31 -7.12
C ILE A 182 14.59 -2.06 -7.93
N ARG A 183 15.40 -3.10 -8.20
CA ARG A 183 16.58 -3.00 -9.08
C ARG A 183 16.19 -2.62 -10.51
N SER A 184 14.98 -2.92 -10.99
CA SER A 184 14.51 -2.45 -12.29
C SER A 184 14.07 -1.00 -12.26
N GLN A 185 13.23 -0.61 -11.30
CA GLN A 185 12.84 0.78 -11.10
C GLN A 185 14.06 1.71 -11.00
N LEU A 186 15.13 1.27 -10.32
CA LEU A 186 16.40 2.01 -10.22
C LEU A 186 17.19 2.09 -11.56
N ARG A 187 17.00 1.16 -12.49
CA ARG A 187 17.54 1.28 -13.87
C ARG A 187 16.70 2.25 -14.69
N ASP A 188 15.39 2.16 -14.57
CA ASP A 188 14.43 2.96 -15.34
C ASP A 188 14.50 4.45 -14.93
N GLU A 189 14.58 4.74 -13.64
CA GLU A 189 14.87 6.10 -13.14
C GLU A 189 16.25 6.62 -13.57
N LYS A 190 17.26 5.75 -13.66
CA LYS A 190 18.59 6.13 -14.21
C LYS A 190 18.58 6.37 -15.72
N ALA A 191 17.63 5.80 -16.46
CA ALA A 191 17.40 6.14 -17.86
C ALA A 191 16.70 7.52 -17.97
N ARG A 192 15.59 7.70 -17.23
CA ARG A 192 14.87 8.99 -17.13
C ARG A 192 15.77 10.14 -16.70
N THR A 193 16.67 9.91 -15.75
CA THR A 193 17.64 10.92 -15.30
C THR A 193 18.56 11.37 -16.45
N LYS A 194 19.06 10.44 -17.27
CA LYS A 194 19.90 10.76 -18.44
C LYS A 194 19.13 11.46 -19.56
N GLU A 195 17.88 11.06 -19.77
CA GLU A 195 16.97 11.75 -20.70
C GLU A 195 16.76 13.20 -20.25
N LEU A 196 16.49 13.44 -18.96
CA LEU A 196 16.41 14.77 -18.37
C LEU A 196 17.73 15.56 -18.46
N GLU A 197 18.89 14.95 -18.20
CA GLU A 197 20.22 15.57 -18.38
C GLU A 197 20.42 16.00 -19.84
N SER A 198 20.06 15.17 -20.81
CA SER A 198 20.16 15.51 -22.24
C SER A 198 19.20 16.63 -22.66
N LEU A 199 17.97 16.64 -22.12
CA LEU A 199 17.00 17.69 -22.37
C LEU A 199 17.45 19.02 -21.75
N GLN A 200 18.01 19.00 -20.54
CA GLN A 200 18.63 20.16 -19.90
C GLN A 200 19.71 20.76 -20.79
N HIS A 201 20.61 19.93 -21.35
CA HIS A 201 21.63 20.41 -22.27
C HIS A 201 21.04 21.11 -23.52
N THR A 202 20.01 20.52 -24.15
CA THR A 202 19.34 21.20 -25.29
C THR A 202 18.64 22.50 -24.91
N VAL A 203 18.16 22.62 -23.67
CA VAL A 203 17.58 23.88 -23.14
C VAL A 203 18.66 24.93 -22.93
N GLU A 204 19.84 24.55 -22.42
CA GLU A 204 21.00 25.45 -22.28
C GLU A 204 21.51 25.93 -23.65
N GLU A 205 21.61 25.04 -24.65
CA GLU A 205 21.97 25.40 -26.03
C GLU A 205 20.98 26.41 -26.63
N LEU A 206 19.67 26.15 -26.49
CA LEU A 206 18.62 27.04 -26.97
C LEU A 206 18.62 28.39 -26.24
N GLN A 207 18.87 28.41 -24.93
CA GLN A 207 19.02 29.67 -24.17
C GLN A 207 20.23 30.48 -24.63
N ALA A 208 21.38 29.84 -24.88
CA ALA A 208 22.56 30.50 -25.44
C ALA A 208 22.30 31.04 -26.86
N GLN A 209 21.55 30.29 -27.68
CA GLN A 209 21.13 30.75 -29.00
C GLN A 209 20.19 31.97 -28.91
N ILE A 210 19.21 31.96 -28.00
CA ILE A 210 18.31 33.10 -27.76
C ILE A 210 19.12 34.34 -27.34
N GLN A 211 20.04 34.23 -26.39
CA GLN A 211 20.89 35.35 -25.96
C GLN A 211 21.75 35.91 -27.11
N SER A 212 22.23 35.06 -28.01
CA SER A 212 22.94 35.48 -29.24
C SER A 212 22.02 36.22 -30.23
N MET A 213 20.80 35.72 -30.41
CA MET A 213 19.77 36.35 -31.24
C MET A 213 19.29 37.68 -30.66
N GLU A 214 19.19 37.81 -29.33
CA GLU A 214 18.88 39.07 -28.64
C GLU A 214 20.02 40.09 -28.77
N GLY A 215 21.28 39.64 -28.63
CA GLY A 215 22.46 40.49 -28.82
C GLY A 215 22.57 41.04 -30.26
N THR A 216 22.31 40.20 -31.26
CA THR A 216 22.30 40.62 -32.67
C THR A 216 21.08 41.47 -33.02
N LYS A 217 19.87 41.12 -32.53
CA LYS A 217 18.67 41.97 -32.62
C LYS A 217 18.95 43.37 -32.07
N GLY A 218 19.51 43.48 -30.87
CA GLY A 218 19.85 44.78 -30.27
C GLY A 218 20.91 45.55 -31.05
N TRP A 219 21.76 44.91 -31.86
CA TRP A 219 22.64 45.60 -32.81
C TRP A 219 21.83 46.19 -33.98
N PHE A 220 20.93 45.42 -34.58
CA PHE A 220 20.04 45.90 -35.64
C PHE A 220 19.12 47.05 -35.16
N GLU A 221 18.54 46.95 -33.95
CA GLU A 221 17.67 47.99 -33.38
C GLU A 221 18.41 49.32 -33.17
N ARG A 222 19.66 49.29 -32.67
CA ARG A 222 20.50 50.49 -32.58
C ARG A 222 20.83 51.05 -33.97
N ARG A 223 21.23 50.18 -34.90
CA ARG A 223 21.63 50.59 -36.26
C ARG A 223 20.46 51.15 -37.07
N LEU A 224 19.24 50.66 -36.84
CA LEU A 224 18.00 51.21 -37.38
C LEU A 224 17.74 52.60 -36.78
N LYS A 225 17.77 52.74 -35.46
CA LYS A 225 17.54 54.03 -34.77
C LYS A 225 18.57 55.11 -35.17
N GLU A 226 19.84 54.74 -35.33
CA GLU A 226 20.89 55.63 -35.88
C GLU A 226 20.56 56.10 -37.31
N ALA A 227 19.96 55.24 -38.14
CA ALA A 227 19.57 55.59 -39.51
C ALA A 227 18.30 56.45 -39.52
N GLU A 228 17.34 56.19 -38.65
CA GLU A 228 16.13 57.01 -38.46
C GLU A 228 16.49 58.42 -37.96
N GLU A 229 17.32 58.53 -36.92
CA GLU A 229 17.84 59.82 -36.41
C GLU A 229 18.67 60.58 -37.46
N MET A 230 19.46 59.88 -38.26
CA MET A 230 20.21 60.49 -39.38
C MET A 230 19.26 61.02 -40.46
N VAL A 231 18.21 60.27 -40.82
CA VAL A 231 17.23 60.69 -41.82
C VAL A 231 16.39 61.87 -41.32
N GLU A 232 15.98 61.87 -40.05
CA GLU A 232 15.28 63.00 -39.42
C GLU A 232 16.16 64.25 -39.39
N LYS A 233 17.42 64.13 -38.94
CA LYS A 233 18.40 65.22 -38.95
C LYS A 233 18.60 65.78 -40.36
N ASN A 234 18.83 64.91 -41.35
CA ASN A 234 19.02 65.33 -42.73
C ASN A 234 17.76 66.03 -43.28
N ALA A 235 16.56 65.54 -42.96
CA ALA A 235 15.30 66.15 -43.38
C ALA A 235 15.10 67.55 -42.77
N LEU A 236 15.45 67.74 -41.50
CA LEU A 236 15.43 69.05 -40.85
C LEU A 236 16.47 70.01 -41.47
N GLU A 237 17.69 69.55 -41.75
CA GLU A 237 18.72 70.36 -42.42
C GLU A 237 18.28 70.77 -43.84
N HIS A 238 17.69 69.86 -44.62
CA HIS A 238 17.11 70.19 -45.93
C HIS A 238 15.90 71.13 -45.81
N GLN A 239 15.07 71.00 -44.78
CA GLN A 239 13.95 71.90 -44.53
C GLN A 239 14.44 73.32 -44.19
N GLU A 240 15.50 73.45 -43.38
CA GLU A 240 16.15 74.73 -43.11
C GLU A 240 16.79 75.33 -44.37
N GLU A 241 17.49 74.54 -45.19
CA GLU A 241 18.08 75.01 -46.44
C GLU A 241 17.02 75.49 -47.43
N VAL A 242 15.91 74.76 -47.57
CA VAL A 242 14.76 75.20 -48.38
C VAL A 242 14.14 76.49 -47.83
N GLN A 243 14.02 76.66 -46.51
CA GLN A 243 13.54 77.92 -45.91
C GLN A 243 14.52 79.08 -46.15
N LYS A 244 15.83 78.86 -46.00
CA LYS A 244 16.88 79.85 -46.28
C LYS A 244 16.78 80.29 -47.75
N LEU A 245 16.78 79.35 -48.69
CA LEU A 245 16.62 79.64 -50.13
C LEU A 245 15.29 80.33 -50.46
N GLN A 246 14.18 79.96 -49.82
CA GLN A 246 12.88 80.65 -50.01
C GLN A 246 12.92 82.10 -49.50
N THR A 247 13.55 82.37 -48.35
CA THR A 247 13.69 83.74 -47.83
C THR A 247 14.67 84.57 -48.67
N GLU A 248 15.78 84.00 -49.14
CA GLU A 248 16.69 84.64 -50.09
C GLU A 248 16.00 84.98 -51.41
N GLN A 249 15.24 84.05 -51.98
CA GLN A 249 14.43 84.30 -53.19
C GLN A 249 13.37 85.37 -52.95
N ALA A 250 12.70 85.37 -51.80
CA ALA A 250 11.73 86.41 -51.45
C ALA A 250 12.37 87.80 -51.34
N VAL A 251 13.55 87.91 -50.71
CA VAL A 251 14.32 89.17 -50.63
C VAL A 251 14.83 89.61 -52.00
N GLN A 252 15.31 88.69 -52.84
CA GLN A 252 15.73 89.00 -54.21
C GLN A 252 14.54 89.48 -55.07
N LEU A 253 13.38 88.84 -54.96
CA LEU A 253 12.15 89.25 -55.64
C LEU A 253 11.68 90.63 -55.14
N GLN A 254 11.71 90.88 -53.84
CA GLN A 254 11.37 92.20 -53.27
C GLN A 254 12.35 93.29 -53.74
N GLY A 255 13.65 93.00 -53.80
CA GLY A 255 14.66 93.89 -54.36
C GLY A 255 14.41 94.19 -55.84
N LYS A 256 14.09 93.17 -56.64
CA LYS A 256 13.73 93.34 -58.06
C LYS A 256 12.41 94.07 -58.26
N MET A 257 11.43 93.92 -57.37
CA MET A 257 10.21 94.74 -57.36
C MET A 257 10.53 96.22 -57.08
N ALA A 258 11.40 96.51 -56.11
CA ALA A 258 11.84 97.87 -55.81
C ALA A 258 12.64 98.50 -56.97
N GLU A 259 13.51 97.73 -57.65
CA GLU A 259 14.16 98.16 -58.90
C GLU A 259 13.14 98.50 -60.00
N ILE A 260 12.13 97.63 -60.19
CA ILE A 260 11.05 97.85 -61.17
C ILE A 260 10.21 99.09 -60.81
N GLU A 261 9.96 99.35 -59.53
CA GLU A 261 9.25 100.55 -59.08
C GLU A 261 10.08 101.83 -59.26
N ALA A 262 11.38 101.79 -58.99
CA ALA A 262 12.29 102.91 -59.27
C ALA A 262 12.37 103.22 -60.78
N VAL A 263 12.48 102.18 -61.63
CA VAL A 263 12.47 102.35 -63.10
C VAL A 263 11.12 102.87 -63.60
N LYS A 264 9.99 102.44 -63.02
CA LYS A 264 8.66 103.01 -63.33
C LYS A 264 8.59 104.49 -62.95
N GLN A 265 9.10 104.87 -61.77
CA GLN A 265 9.13 106.29 -61.34
C GLN A 265 9.95 107.14 -62.32
N GLN A 266 11.16 106.69 -62.68
CA GLN A 266 12.00 107.33 -63.71
C GLN A 266 11.27 107.45 -65.05
N LEU A 267 10.55 106.41 -65.49
CA LEU A 267 9.76 106.45 -66.72
C LEU A 267 8.69 107.56 -66.67
N THR A 268 7.92 107.63 -65.57
CA THR A 268 6.90 108.68 -65.40
C THR A 268 7.47 110.09 -65.24
N GLU A 269 8.74 110.22 -64.84
CA GLU A 269 9.44 111.49 -64.76
C GLU A 269 9.87 111.96 -66.16
N VAL A 270 10.47 111.07 -66.95
CA VAL A 270 10.81 111.31 -68.37
C VAL A 270 9.54 111.58 -69.20
N GLU A 271 8.40 110.96 -68.88
CA GLU A 271 7.11 111.27 -69.52
C GLU A 271 6.62 112.69 -69.21
N LYS A 272 6.81 113.20 -67.99
CA LYS A 272 6.54 114.62 -67.66
C LYS A 272 7.48 115.56 -68.40
N GLU A 273 8.79 115.30 -68.39
CA GLU A 273 9.78 116.12 -69.12
C GLU A 273 9.43 116.20 -70.61
N LYS A 274 9.11 115.05 -71.22
CA LYS A 274 8.61 114.96 -72.61
C LYS A 274 7.37 115.82 -72.83
N ASP A 275 6.41 115.83 -71.90
CA ASP A 275 5.19 116.60 -72.06
C ASP A 275 5.39 118.10 -71.76
N GLU A 276 6.33 118.48 -70.90
CA GLU A 276 6.81 119.87 -70.76
C GLU A 276 7.55 120.36 -72.02
N TYR A 277 8.36 119.51 -72.66
CA TYR A 277 8.93 119.80 -73.97
C TYR A 277 7.84 119.91 -75.05
N ASN A 278 6.81 119.06 -75.04
CA ASN A 278 5.66 119.17 -75.96
C ASN A 278 4.88 120.48 -75.77
N LEU A 279 4.66 120.91 -74.52
CA LEU A 279 4.05 122.21 -74.20
C LEU A 279 4.93 123.37 -74.69
N THR A 280 6.25 123.27 -74.52
CA THR A 280 7.21 124.30 -74.96
C THR A 280 7.27 124.40 -76.48
N ILE A 281 7.33 123.26 -77.19
CA ILE A 281 7.21 123.17 -78.64
C ILE A 281 5.87 123.78 -79.13
N SER A 282 4.79 123.59 -78.37
CA SER A 282 3.47 124.14 -78.71
C SER A 282 3.40 125.66 -78.55
N LYS A 283 4.03 126.23 -77.50
CA LYS A 283 4.21 127.69 -77.33
C LYS A 283 5.01 128.29 -78.48
N LEU A 284 6.19 127.73 -78.78
CA LEU A 284 7.07 128.20 -79.86
C LEU A 284 6.36 128.15 -81.24
N LYS A 285 5.56 127.10 -81.51
CA LYS A 285 4.72 127.03 -82.72
C LYS A 285 3.67 128.14 -82.80
N GLN A 286 3.11 128.57 -81.66
CA GLN A 286 2.14 129.68 -81.62
C GLN A 286 2.84 131.04 -81.79
N GLU A 287 4.00 131.25 -81.15
CA GLU A 287 4.81 132.47 -81.32
C GLU A 287 5.27 132.68 -82.78
N ILE A 288 5.66 131.60 -83.47
CA ILE A 288 5.98 131.61 -84.91
C ILE A 288 4.75 132.01 -85.75
N LYS A 289 3.55 131.57 -85.36
CA LYS A 289 2.30 131.91 -86.06
C LYS A 289 1.92 133.38 -85.86
N ASP A 290 2.02 133.88 -84.63
CA ASP A 290 1.67 135.26 -84.28
C ASP A 290 2.64 136.27 -84.92
N THR A 291 3.93 135.91 -85.04
CA THR A 291 4.92 136.73 -85.77
C THR A 291 4.68 136.74 -87.29
N VAL A 292 4.26 135.61 -87.89
CA VAL A 292 3.88 135.55 -89.32
C VAL A 292 2.63 136.40 -89.62
N ASP A 293 1.56 136.30 -88.82
CA ASP A 293 0.39 137.15 -89.01
C ASP A 293 0.70 138.64 -88.71
N GLY A 294 1.63 138.93 -87.79
CA GLY A 294 2.19 140.27 -87.57
C GLY A 294 2.88 140.86 -88.82
N GLN A 295 3.74 140.08 -89.50
CA GLN A 295 4.35 140.50 -90.78
C GLN A 295 3.29 140.75 -91.86
N ARG A 296 2.29 139.86 -91.95
CA ARG A 296 1.16 139.97 -92.91
C ARG A 296 0.29 141.21 -92.70
N ILE A 297 0.23 141.75 -91.47
CA ILE A 297 -0.41 143.03 -91.16
C ILE A 297 0.45 144.22 -91.61
N LEU A 298 1.78 144.14 -91.45
CA LEU A 298 2.73 145.17 -91.91
C LEU A 298 2.69 145.33 -93.45
N GLU A 299 2.66 144.24 -94.21
CA GLU A 299 2.56 144.28 -95.68
C GLU A 299 1.25 144.96 -96.16
N LYS A 300 0.13 144.68 -95.48
CA LYS A 300 -1.17 145.35 -95.75
C LYS A 300 -1.13 146.85 -95.46
N LYS A 301 -0.37 147.29 -94.46
CA LYS A 301 -0.17 148.73 -94.16
C LYS A 301 0.76 149.40 -95.19
N GLY A 302 1.88 148.77 -95.54
CA GLY A 302 2.83 149.30 -96.54
C GLY A 302 2.21 149.45 -97.94
N SER A 303 1.43 148.47 -98.38
CA SER A 303 0.73 148.52 -99.68
C SER A 303 -0.40 149.56 -99.76
N SER A 304 -0.89 150.05 -98.61
CA SER A 304 -1.80 151.21 -98.54
C SER A 304 -1.04 152.52 -98.79
N ALA A 305 0.03 152.78 -98.03
CA ALA A 305 0.83 154.00 -98.16
C ALA A 305 1.41 154.20 -99.57
N LEU A 306 1.84 153.11 -100.22
CA LEU A 306 2.40 153.14 -101.57
C LEU A 306 1.39 153.62 -102.63
N LYS A 307 0.08 153.42 -102.43
CA LYS A 307 -0.95 153.89 -103.37
C LYS A 307 -1.18 155.39 -103.27
N ASP A 308 -1.18 155.95 -102.05
CA ASP A 308 -1.54 157.36 -101.84
C ASP A 308 -0.37 158.31 -102.19
N LEU A 309 0.88 157.91 -101.93
CA LEU A 309 2.07 158.60 -102.46
C LEU A 309 2.06 158.66 -104.00
N LYS A 310 1.62 157.58 -104.65
CA LYS A 310 1.50 157.51 -106.12
C LYS A 310 0.40 158.42 -106.68
N ARG A 311 -0.62 158.74 -105.87
CA ARG A 311 -1.68 159.71 -106.18
C ARG A 311 -1.19 161.16 -106.01
N GLN A 312 -0.48 161.46 -104.92
CA GLN A 312 0.10 162.80 -104.68
C GLN A 312 1.06 163.22 -105.80
N LEU A 313 1.98 162.32 -106.20
CA LEU A 313 2.96 162.56 -107.26
C LEU A 313 2.32 162.95 -108.63
N HIS A 314 1.13 162.42 -108.93
CA HIS A 314 0.42 162.73 -110.18
C HIS A 314 -0.27 164.11 -110.15
N LEU A 315 -0.63 164.62 -108.96
CA LEU A 315 -1.24 165.94 -108.81
C LEU A 315 -0.20 167.06 -108.91
N GLU A 316 1.00 166.86 -108.35
CA GLU A 316 2.09 167.85 -108.47
C GLU A 316 2.58 168.04 -109.92
N ARG A 317 2.68 166.96 -110.72
CA ARG A 317 3.00 167.10 -112.15
C ARG A 317 1.99 168.01 -112.88
N LYS A 318 0.69 167.83 -112.64
CA LYS A 318 -0.36 168.68 -113.21
C LYS A 318 -0.38 170.14 -112.70
N ARG A 319 0.34 170.46 -111.62
CA ARG A 319 0.62 171.85 -111.21
C ARG A 319 1.81 172.43 -111.98
N ALA A 320 2.89 171.67 -112.12
CA ALA A 320 4.10 172.12 -112.82
C ALA A 320 3.81 172.50 -114.28
N ASP A 321 3.08 171.65 -115.02
CA ASP A 321 2.78 171.89 -116.45
C ASP A 321 2.05 173.23 -116.67
N LYS A 322 1.07 173.55 -115.80
CA LYS A 322 0.31 174.82 -115.86
C LYS A 322 1.08 176.05 -115.37
N LEU A 323 2.18 175.86 -114.65
CA LEU A 323 3.08 176.95 -114.25
C LEU A 323 3.99 177.36 -115.42
N GLN A 324 4.32 176.41 -116.30
CA GLN A 324 5.24 176.61 -117.40
C GLN A 324 4.64 177.42 -118.56
N GLU A 325 3.36 177.21 -118.91
CA GLU A 325 2.66 178.03 -119.93
C GLU A 325 2.61 179.52 -119.52
N ARG A 326 2.35 179.80 -118.24
CA ARG A 326 2.23 181.19 -117.72
C ARG A 326 3.55 181.95 -117.60
N LEU A 327 4.70 181.29 -117.77
CA LEU A 327 6.02 181.92 -117.70
C LEU A 327 6.54 182.43 -119.06
N GLN A 328 5.95 182.00 -120.17
CA GLN A 328 6.34 182.45 -121.51
C GLN A 328 5.77 183.85 -121.85
N GLU A 329 4.58 184.19 -121.34
CA GLU A 329 3.87 185.44 -121.67
C GLU A 329 4.28 186.65 -120.82
N ILE A 330 4.94 186.46 -119.67
CA ILE A 330 5.34 187.57 -118.76
C ILE A 330 6.81 187.99 -119.02
N LEU A 331 7.23 187.92 -120.29
CA LEU A 331 8.45 188.58 -120.79
C LEU A 331 8.17 190.00 -121.33
N THR A 332 6.93 190.48 -121.25
CA THR A 332 6.55 191.87 -121.56
C THR A 332 5.97 192.61 -120.34
N ASN A 333 6.67 193.67 -119.92
CA ASN A 333 6.29 194.71 -118.94
C ASN A 333 6.29 194.42 -117.41
N THR A 334 7.37 194.90 -116.77
CA THR A 334 7.42 195.77 -115.57
C THR A 334 6.94 195.32 -114.16
N LYS A 335 7.94 195.25 -113.25
CA LYS A 335 7.96 195.67 -111.82
C LYS A 335 7.27 194.82 -110.69
N THR A 336 8.11 194.51 -109.68
CA THR A 336 7.89 194.47 -108.20
C THR A 336 7.14 193.32 -107.46
N ARG A 337 7.89 192.67 -106.51
CA ARG A 337 7.65 192.58 -105.02
C ARG A 337 6.94 191.36 -104.32
N THR A 338 7.75 190.55 -103.60
CA THR A 338 7.61 189.84 -102.25
C THR A 338 6.49 188.83 -101.84
N GLY A 339 6.89 187.74 -101.11
CA GLY A 339 6.18 187.05 -99.98
C GLY A 339 5.50 185.67 -100.24
N LEU A 340 5.10 184.81 -99.26
CA LEU A 340 5.41 184.57 -97.81
C LEU A 340 4.70 183.27 -97.22
N GLU A 341 5.34 182.53 -96.26
CA GLU A 341 4.88 181.65 -95.11
C GLU A 341 3.83 180.44 -95.08
N GLU A 342 4.06 179.50 -94.10
CA GLU A 342 3.15 178.94 -93.02
C GLU A 342 2.62 177.45 -92.85
N LEU A 343 2.45 177.01 -91.55
CA LEU A 343 1.57 175.98 -90.84
C LEU A 343 1.77 174.40 -90.88
N VAL A 344 1.16 173.52 -90.01
CA VAL A 344 1.18 173.26 -88.50
C VAL A 344 0.12 172.19 -87.93
N LEU A 345 0.36 171.47 -86.77
CA LEU A 345 -0.53 170.62 -85.83
C LEU A 345 -1.27 169.29 -86.30
N SER A 346 -1.90 168.33 -85.53
CA SER A 346 -2.08 167.94 -84.07
C SER A 346 -2.64 166.47 -83.75
N GLU A 347 -2.14 165.78 -82.68
CA GLU A 347 -2.81 165.22 -81.42
C GLU A 347 -3.90 164.06 -81.26
N ILE A 348 -4.01 163.50 -80.00
CA ILE A 348 -5.09 162.78 -79.18
C ILE A 348 -5.59 161.25 -79.22
N SER A 349 -5.69 160.59 -78.01
CA SER A 349 -6.79 159.70 -77.41
C SER A 349 -6.77 158.11 -77.26
N SER A 350 -7.50 157.52 -76.26
CA SER A 350 -7.65 156.07 -75.79
C SER A 350 -8.79 155.90 -74.69
N PRO A 351 -9.06 154.85 -73.79
CA PRO A 351 -8.51 153.48 -73.43
C PRO A 351 -9.55 152.35 -72.92
N SER A 352 -9.17 151.37 -72.04
CA SER A 352 -9.94 150.38 -71.14
C SER A 352 -10.18 148.89 -71.62
N ARG A 353 -10.64 147.81 -70.88
CA ARG A 353 -11.22 147.49 -69.51
C ARG A 353 -11.21 145.93 -69.11
N THR A 354 -11.58 145.51 -67.86
CA THR A 354 -12.08 144.16 -67.32
C THR A 354 -11.12 142.93 -67.05
N GLN A 355 -11.55 141.69 -66.65
CA GLN A 355 -11.87 141.01 -65.32
C GLN A 355 -11.93 139.42 -65.47
N GLN A 356 -12.01 138.42 -64.52
CA GLN A 356 -11.80 138.17 -63.04
C GLN A 356 -12.07 136.66 -62.58
N THR A 357 -11.44 136.11 -61.48
CA THR A 357 -11.72 134.84 -60.66
C THR A 357 -11.55 133.40 -61.28
N GLY A 358 -11.50 132.20 -60.62
CA GLY A 358 -11.45 131.64 -59.20
C GLY A 358 -12.15 130.21 -59.08
N ASP A 359 -11.98 129.21 -58.16
CA ASP A 359 -10.99 128.73 -57.14
C ASP A 359 -11.36 127.29 -56.49
N SER A 360 -10.77 126.86 -55.33
CA SER A 360 -11.15 125.71 -54.38
C SER A 360 -10.65 124.22 -54.52
N SER A 361 -10.99 123.25 -53.59
CA SER A 361 -10.21 121.98 -53.24
C SER A 361 -10.89 120.71 -52.54
N SER A 362 -10.18 119.53 -52.45
CA SER A 362 -10.17 118.43 -51.36
C SER A 362 -11.01 117.06 -51.38
N VAL A 363 -10.75 116.10 -50.40
CA VAL A 363 -11.36 114.75 -49.93
C VAL A 363 -11.07 113.37 -50.68
N SER A 364 -11.25 112.05 -50.24
CA SER A 364 -11.91 111.23 -49.13
C SER A 364 -11.38 109.73 -48.91
N SER A 365 -12.02 108.80 -48.11
CA SER A 365 -11.53 107.42 -47.61
C SER A 365 -12.61 106.29 -47.26
N PHE A 366 -12.28 105.00 -46.83
CA PHE A 366 -13.04 103.93 -45.99
C PHE A 366 -12.58 102.40 -46.21
N SER A 367 -13.00 101.23 -45.59
CA SER A 367 -13.34 100.69 -44.19
C SER A 367 -13.74 99.13 -44.03
N TYR A 368 -13.51 98.44 -42.85
CA TYR A 368 -14.19 97.20 -42.22
C TYR A 368 -13.85 95.70 -42.68
N ARG A 369 -14.21 94.45 -42.16
CA ARG A 369 -15.13 93.81 -41.09
C ARG A 369 -14.99 92.24 -40.73
N GLU A 370 -14.93 91.81 -39.43
CA GLU A 370 -15.35 90.54 -38.63
C GLU A 370 -15.14 89.02 -39.11
N MET A 371 -15.47 87.83 -38.47
CA MET A 371 -16.34 87.29 -37.33
C MET A 371 -15.93 85.86 -36.69
N MET A 372 -16.82 85.05 -36.00
CA MET A 372 -16.58 83.83 -35.08
C MET A 372 -17.81 82.81 -34.91
N LYS A 373 -17.93 81.65 -34.15
CA LYS A 373 -17.12 80.42 -33.71
C LYS A 373 -17.89 79.33 -32.78
N GLU A 374 -17.73 77.97 -32.99
CA GLU A 374 -17.76 76.74 -32.05
C GLU A 374 -19.02 76.14 -31.28
N GLY A 375 -19.03 74.82 -30.84
CA GLY A 375 -20.02 74.16 -29.89
C GLY A 375 -20.06 72.58 -29.75
N ALA A 376 -20.55 71.95 -28.62
CA ALA A 376 -20.55 70.45 -28.34
C ALA A 376 -21.51 69.88 -27.20
N THR A 377 -21.51 68.53 -26.91
CA THR A 377 -21.93 67.71 -25.68
C THR A 377 -23.09 66.63 -25.71
N ALA A 378 -23.10 65.66 -24.75
CA ALA A 378 -24.05 64.52 -24.44
C ALA A 378 -23.69 63.85 -23.04
N PRO A 379 -24.19 62.67 -22.50
CA PRO A 379 -25.28 61.69 -22.79
C PRO A 379 -26.13 61.23 -21.51
N SER A 380 -26.74 60.00 -21.43
CA SER A 380 -27.39 59.40 -20.21
C SER A 380 -27.60 57.83 -20.20
N ALA A 381 -28.13 57.19 -19.13
CA ALA A 381 -28.05 55.72 -18.85
C ALA A 381 -29.16 55.03 -17.93
N ASN A 382 -29.02 53.71 -17.68
CA ASN A 382 -29.72 52.77 -16.72
C ASN A 382 -31.12 52.20 -17.12
N LYS A 383 -31.52 50.93 -16.86
CA LYS A 383 -31.50 50.14 -15.59
C LYS A 383 -31.73 48.60 -15.80
N SER A 384 -31.97 47.82 -14.73
CA SER A 384 -31.90 46.34 -14.61
C SER A 384 -33.24 45.58 -14.47
N ASN A 385 -33.23 44.23 -14.63
CA ASN A 385 -34.16 43.31 -13.90
C ASN A 385 -33.66 41.83 -13.82
N THR A 386 -34.34 40.98 -13.04
CA THR A 386 -33.92 39.60 -12.67
C THR A 386 -35.00 38.53 -12.90
N GLY A 387 -34.62 37.24 -13.00
CA GLY A 387 -35.58 36.11 -12.93
C GLY A 387 -35.03 34.75 -13.43
N SER A 388 -35.22 33.70 -12.62
CA SER A 388 -34.83 32.29 -12.91
C SER A 388 -35.76 31.32 -12.15
N PRO A 389 -35.80 30.01 -12.49
CA PRO A 389 -35.63 29.38 -13.81
C PRO A 389 -36.89 28.57 -14.22
N GLN A 390 -37.00 28.20 -15.50
CA GLN A 390 -38.08 27.33 -15.99
C GLN A 390 -37.56 25.93 -16.36
N SER A 391 -38.34 24.88 -16.06
CA SER A 391 -38.04 23.51 -16.47
C SER A 391 -38.02 23.36 -17.99
N GLN A 392 -36.98 22.70 -18.50
CA GLN A 392 -36.89 22.21 -19.87
C GLN A 392 -36.38 20.76 -19.89
N ARG A 393 -36.44 20.14 -21.08
CA ARG A 393 -35.88 18.81 -21.37
C ARG A 393 -34.36 18.78 -21.12
N PRO A 394 -33.73 17.59 -21.08
CA PRO A 394 -32.26 17.52 -21.12
C PRO A 394 -31.75 18.40 -22.25
N ALA A 395 -30.78 19.26 -21.93
CA ALA A 395 -29.92 19.79 -22.98
C ALA A 395 -29.20 18.60 -23.63
N ASP A 396 -28.98 18.67 -24.93
CA ASP A 396 -27.92 17.90 -25.56
C ASP A 396 -26.61 18.46 -24.98
N LEU A 397 -26.15 17.84 -23.88
CA LEU A 397 -24.87 18.17 -23.24
C LEU A 397 -23.79 18.11 -24.32
N SER A 398 -22.94 19.13 -24.38
CA SER A 398 -21.81 19.11 -25.29
C SER A 398 -20.92 17.89 -25.02
N ASP A 399 -20.26 17.37 -26.06
CA ASP A 399 -19.38 16.21 -25.91
C ASP A 399 -18.24 16.51 -24.90
N ASP A 400 -17.88 17.79 -24.74
CA ASP A 400 -17.00 18.32 -23.69
C ASP A 400 -17.61 18.20 -22.27
N GLU A 401 -18.87 18.61 -22.05
CA GLU A 401 -19.56 18.45 -20.75
C GLU A 401 -19.77 16.97 -20.40
N VAL A 402 -20.08 16.13 -21.39
CA VAL A 402 -20.18 14.67 -21.22
C VAL A 402 -18.81 14.08 -20.85
N SER A 403 -17.74 14.52 -21.51
CA SER A 403 -16.37 14.12 -21.20
C SER A 403 -15.92 14.58 -19.81
N GLU A 404 -16.26 15.82 -19.40
CA GLU A 404 -15.95 16.35 -18.06
C GLU A 404 -16.71 15.58 -16.96
N LEU A 405 -17.94 15.14 -17.23
CA LEU A 405 -18.70 14.26 -16.34
C LEU A 405 -18.10 12.85 -16.25
N PHE A 406 -17.63 12.27 -17.36
CA PHE A 406 -16.91 10.99 -17.33
C PHE A 406 -15.57 11.10 -16.59
N GLN A 407 -14.83 12.19 -16.78
CA GLN A 407 -13.58 12.46 -16.07
C GLN A 407 -13.81 12.59 -14.56
N ARG A 408 -14.79 13.40 -14.13
CA ARG A 408 -15.18 13.51 -12.71
C ARG A 408 -15.67 12.17 -12.14
N LEU A 409 -16.40 11.37 -12.92
CA LEU A 409 -16.85 10.05 -12.48
C LEU A 409 -15.68 9.08 -12.29
N ALA A 410 -14.67 9.11 -13.17
CA ALA A 410 -13.44 8.34 -13.03
C ALA A 410 -12.63 8.78 -11.80
N GLU A 411 -12.48 10.09 -11.57
CA GLU A 411 -11.80 10.67 -10.41
C GLU A 411 -12.49 10.28 -9.09
N VAL A 412 -13.82 10.42 -9.00
CA VAL A 412 -14.62 10.02 -7.83
C VAL A 412 -14.56 8.50 -7.61
N GLN A 413 -14.56 7.69 -8.68
CA GLN A 413 -14.43 6.24 -8.57
C GLN A 413 -13.02 5.83 -8.09
N GLN A 414 -11.97 6.55 -8.51
CA GLN A 414 -10.60 6.35 -8.02
C GLN A 414 -10.44 6.80 -6.56
N GLU A 415 -10.98 7.96 -6.18
CA GLU A 415 -10.98 8.42 -4.79
C GLU A 415 -11.73 7.45 -3.88
N LYS A 416 -12.91 6.99 -4.31
CA LYS A 416 -13.68 5.95 -3.62
C LYS A 416 -12.84 4.68 -3.40
N TRP A 417 -12.16 4.19 -4.42
CA TRP A 417 -11.33 2.99 -4.31
C TRP A 417 -10.16 3.18 -3.33
N MET A 418 -9.51 4.35 -3.37
CA MET A 418 -8.47 4.74 -2.41
C MET A 418 -9.01 4.90 -0.97
N LEU A 419 -10.29 5.24 -0.78
CA LEU A 419 -10.94 5.29 0.53
C LEU A 419 -11.33 3.88 1.01
N GLU A 420 -11.81 3.00 0.14
CA GLU A 420 -12.09 1.59 0.44
C GLU A 420 -10.82 0.85 0.89
N GLU A 421 -9.68 1.07 0.21
CA GLU A 421 -8.37 0.52 0.62
C GLU A 421 -7.92 1.07 1.99
N LYS A 422 -8.11 2.37 2.26
CA LYS A 422 -7.81 2.98 3.57
C LYS A 422 -8.69 2.42 4.70
N VAL A 423 -9.98 2.22 4.47
CA VAL A 423 -10.90 1.60 5.45
C VAL A 423 -10.45 0.18 5.76
N LYS A 424 -10.18 -0.63 4.73
CA LYS A 424 -9.67 -2.00 4.85
C LYS A 424 -8.33 -2.07 5.60
N HIS A 425 -7.41 -1.12 5.39
CA HIS A 425 -6.19 -1.01 6.19
C HIS A 425 -6.47 -0.69 7.67
N LEU A 426 -7.44 0.19 7.96
CA LEU A 426 -7.84 0.49 9.34
C LEU A 426 -8.52 -0.71 10.01
N GLU A 427 -9.39 -1.44 9.31
CA GLU A 427 -10.04 -2.66 9.80
C GLU A 427 -9.01 -3.74 10.17
N VAL A 428 -8.05 -4.00 9.27
CA VAL A 428 -6.93 -4.95 9.53
C VAL A 428 -6.05 -4.47 10.70
N SER A 429 -5.76 -3.17 10.79
CA SER A 429 -4.98 -2.60 11.90
C SER A 429 -5.71 -2.74 13.24
N CYS A 430 -7.00 -2.43 13.29
CA CYS A 430 -7.85 -2.60 14.47
C CYS A 430 -7.96 -4.08 14.88
N SER A 431 -8.13 -5.00 13.93
CA SER A 431 -8.14 -6.44 14.21
C SER A 431 -6.80 -6.91 14.79
N SER A 432 -5.67 -6.48 14.21
CA SER A 432 -4.34 -6.81 14.72
C SER A 432 -4.07 -6.23 16.11
N MET A 433 -4.62 -5.05 16.41
CA MET A 433 -4.50 -4.41 17.72
C MET A 433 -5.37 -5.11 18.77
N ALA A 434 -6.58 -5.54 18.42
CA ALA A 434 -7.44 -6.34 19.28
C ALA A 434 -6.77 -7.69 19.63
N ASP A 435 -6.19 -8.36 18.64
CA ASP A 435 -5.42 -9.60 18.79
C ASP A 435 -4.23 -9.44 19.75
N ASP A 436 -3.46 -8.36 19.62
CA ASP A 436 -2.32 -8.04 20.47
C ASP A 436 -2.76 -7.74 21.92
N ILE A 437 -3.86 -7.00 22.10
CA ILE A 437 -4.48 -6.76 23.41
C ILE A 437 -4.91 -8.10 24.03
N CYS A 438 -5.62 -8.96 23.31
CA CYS A 438 -6.05 -10.27 23.81
C CYS A 438 -4.85 -11.17 24.21
N LYS A 439 -3.78 -11.19 23.41
CA LYS A 439 -2.55 -11.92 23.71
C LYS A 439 -1.88 -11.38 24.99
N LYS A 440 -1.79 -10.06 25.15
CA LYS A 440 -1.25 -9.41 26.35
C LYS A 440 -2.11 -9.67 27.59
N SER A 441 -3.43 -9.61 27.46
CA SER A 441 -4.37 -9.97 28.54
C SER A 441 -4.19 -11.42 28.99
N ALA A 442 -4.07 -12.39 28.07
CA ALA A 442 -3.86 -13.79 28.42
C ALA A 442 -2.50 -14.04 29.11
N ILE A 443 -1.45 -13.33 28.71
CA ILE A 443 -0.14 -13.37 29.40
C ILE A 443 -0.28 -12.81 30.83
N ILE A 444 -0.93 -11.65 30.99
CA ILE A 444 -1.16 -11.05 32.31
C ILE A 444 -2.01 -11.97 33.20
N GLU A 445 -3.06 -12.57 32.68
CA GLU A 445 -3.92 -13.51 33.40
C GLU A 445 -3.13 -14.75 33.88
N THR A 446 -2.28 -15.31 33.01
CA THR A 446 -1.38 -16.42 33.36
C THR A 446 -0.45 -16.03 34.51
N TYR A 447 0.26 -14.89 34.40
CA TYR A 447 1.12 -14.38 35.47
C TYR A 447 0.36 -14.10 36.78
N VAL A 448 -0.89 -13.63 36.72
CA VAL A 448 -1.73 -13.39 37.90
C VAL A 448 -2.21 -14.69 38.55
N MET A 449 -2.45 -15.74 37.77
CA MET A 449 -2.75 -17.08 38.30
C MET A 449 -1.50 -17.69 38.97
N ASP A 450 -0.36 -17.70 38.27
CA ASP A 450 0.90 -18.25 38.80
C ASP A 450 1.35 -17.52 40.08
N SER A 451 1.19 -16.20 40.15
CA SER A 451 1.50 -15.42 41.34
C SER A 451 0.64 -15.82 42.55
N ARG A 452 -0.66 -16.11 42.34
CA ARG A 452 -1.56 -16.59 43.41
C ARG A 452 -1.19 -18.00 43.86
N ILE A 453 -0.80 -18.87 42.93
CA ILE A 453 -0.34 -20.23 43.23
C ILE A 453 0.98 -20.19 44.02
N GLY A 454 1.90 -19.30 43.65
CA GLY A 454 3.14 -19.05 44.38
C GLY A 454 2.91 -18.59 45.83
N GLU A 455 2.03 -17.59 46.04
CA GLU A 455 1.67 -17.13 47.38
C GLU A 455 0.92 -18.17 48.22
N ALA A 456 0.11 -19.02 47.60
CA ALA A 456 -0.57 -20.11 48.29
C ALA A 456 0.41 -21.22 48.70
N CYS A 457 1.36 -21.56 47.83
CA CYS A 457 2.40 -22.55 48.11
C CYS A 457 3.36 -22.08 49.22
N HIS A 458 3.78 -20.80 49.18
CA HIS A 458 4.59 -20.20 50.25
C HIS A 458 3.89 -20.11 51.60
N ARG A 459 2.55 -20.16 51.66
CA ARG A 459 1.77 -20.20 52.91
C ARG A 459 1.46 -21.60 53.42
N LEU A 460 1.97 -22.65 52.76
CA LEU A 460 1.78 -24.05 53.15
C LEU A 460 3.11 -24.80 53.41
N ALA A 461 4.24 -24.09 53.43
CA ALA A 461 5.49 -24.58 54.01
C ALA A 461 5.49 -24.38 55.54
N PRO A 462 5.83 -25.39 56.35
CA PRO A 462 5.88 -25.31 57.82
C PRO A 462 7.14 -24.64 58.37
#